data_AF-A0A959QLH4-F1
#
_entry.id   AF-A0A959QLH4-F1
#
_cell.length_a   1.000
_cell.length_b   1.000
_cell.length_c   1.000
_cell.angle_alpha   90.00
_cell.angle_beta   90.00
_cell.angle_gamma   90.00
#
_symmetry.space_group_name_H-M   'P 1'
#
loop_
_entity.id
_entity.type
_entity.pdbx_description
1 polymer ?
#
loop_
_entity_poly.entity_id
_entity_poly.type
_entity_poly.pdbx_seq_one_letter_code
_entity_poly.pdbx_strand_id
1 'polypeptide(L)'
;MRTIVTVFLLFALVLTGSAQSGSAVEGSWEGILTQEEGGYQPEYHMRLELKVKGTAVTGYAEVDHGDDVYIKTDVSGTLKDGFFLSLTDGLVINQKDLIDQEYCTKSYQLVLKKSGNRLYLKGRWKGVASENPCIPGKVILKRKMKRA
;
A
#
# COMPACT_ATOMS: atom_id res chain seq x y z
N MET A 1 11.09 35.30 52.44
CA MET A 1 10.93 34.06 51.65
C MET A 1 9.63 34.12 50.84
N ARG A 2 9.52 34.98 49.82
CA ARG A 2 8.29 35.15 49.01
C ARG A 2 8.63 35.61 47.59
N THR A 3 9.53 34.92 46.88
CA THR A 3 9.88 35.32 45.49
C THR A 3 10.51 34.21 44.64
N ILE A 4 10.54 32.95 45.10
CA ILE A 4 11.25 31.87 44.37
C ILE A 4 10.28 30.85 43.73
N VAL A 5 9.01 30.83 44.13
CA VAL A 5 8.07 29.76 43.72
C VAL A 5 7.44 30.01 42.34
N THR A 6 7.52 31.22 41.80
CA THR A 6 6.76 31.59 40.59
C THR A 6 7.50 31.38 39.26
N VAL A 7 8.80 31.03 39.27
CA VAL A 7 9.59 30.89 38.03
C VAL A 7 9.60 29.45 37.50
N PHE A 8 9.34 28.45 38.34
CA PHE A 8 9.36 27.04 37.91
C PHE A 8 8.07 26.54 37.25
N LEU A 9 6.99 27.34 37.25
CA LEU A 9 5.70 26.95 36.69
C LEU A 9 5.49 27.34 35.21
N LEU A 10 6.45 28.03 34.59
CA LEU A 10 6.34 28.53 33.21
C LEU A 10 7.11 27.71 32.16
N PHE A 11 7.84 26.66 32.57
CA PHE A 11 8.59 25.80 31.63
C PHE A 11 7.87 24.49 31.25
N ALA A 12 6.67 24.25 31.79
CA ALA A 12 5.91 23.02 31.53
C ALA A 12 4.95 23.10 30.33
N LEU A 13 4.91 24.23 29.61
CA LEU A 13 3.83 24.55 28.66
C LEU A 13 4.27 24.64 27.19
N VAL A 14 5.23 23.82 26.72
CA VAL A 14 5.50 23.69 25.27
C VAL A 14 5.90 22.26 24.89
N LEU A 15 5.13 21.28 25.34
CA LEU A 15 5.10 19.96 24.69
C LEU A 15 3.76 19.81 23.96
N THR A 16 3.49 20.71 23.02
CA THR A 16 2.52 20.45 21.95
C THR A 16 3.15 19.41 21.04
N GLY A 17 3.08 18.14 21.47
CA GLY A 17 3.36 17.00 20.62
C GLY A 17 2.38 17.05 19.45
N SER A 18 2.85 17.51 18.30
CA SER A 18 2.15 17.35 17.03
C SER A 18 1.94 15.86 16.84
N ALA A 19 0.73 15.37 17.10
CA ALA A 19 0.31 14.05 16.67
C ALA A 19 0.43 14.06 15.14
N GLN A 20 1.55 13.55 14.63
CA GLN A 20 1.76 13.42 13.20
C GLN A 20 0.70 12.44 12.72
N SER A 21 -0.38 12.99 12.18
CA SER A 21 -1.50 12.22 11.67
C SER A 21 -0.97 11.47 10.46
N GLY A 22 -0.57 10.22 10.65
CA GLY A 22 -0.12 9.37 9.56
C GLY A 22 -1.19 9.32 8.47
N SER A 23 -0.76 9.25 7.20
CA SER A 23 -1.70 9.18 6.08
C SER A 23 -2.67 8.01 6.28
N ALA A 24 -3.96 8.22 5.99
CA ALA A 24 -4.97 7.16 6.09
C ALA A 24 -4.68 5.96 5.16
N VAL A 25 -3.84 6.19 4.15
CA VAL A 25 -3.34 5.21 3.19
C VAL A 25 -2.18 4.36 3.75
N GLU A 26 -1.41 4.90 4.70
CA GLU A 26 -0.27 4.19 5.29
C GLU A 26 -0.73 2.92 6.03
N GLY A 27 0.07 1.86 5.91
CA GLY A 27 -0.13 0.58 6.58
C GLY A 27 -0.41 -0.59 5.64
N SER A 28 -1.00 -1.62 6.22
CA SER A 28 -1.17 -2.95 5.62
C SER A 28 -2.55 -3.11 4.98
N TRP A 29 -2.57 -3.63 3.76
CA TRP A 29 -3.77 -3.86 2.97
C TRP A 29 -3.75 -5.27 2.38
N GLU A 30 -4.91 -5.92 2.33
CA GLU A 30 -5.02 -7.30 1.88
C GLU A 30 -6.34 -7.51 1.15
N GLY A 31 -6.33 -8.28 0.07
CA GLY A 31 -7.52 -8.57 -0.71
C GLY A 31 -7.17 -9.23 -2.02
N ILE A 32 -7.85 -8.82 -3.09
CA ILE A 32 -7.80 -9.51 -4.38
C ILE A 32 -7.30 -8.57 -5.48
N LEU A 33 -6.50 -9.15 -6.36
CA LEU A 33 -6.11 -8.63 -7.66
C LEU A 33 -6.70 -9.57 -8.73
N THR A 34 -7.40 -9.03 -9.72
CA THR A 34 -8.04 -9.82 -10.79
C THR A 34 -7.36 -9.61 -12.13
N GLN A 35 -7.61 -10.50 -13.08
CA GLN A 35 -7.35 -10.27 -14.51
C GLN A 35 -8.66 -10.31 -15.31
N GLU A 36 -8.72 -9.53 -16.38
CA GLU A 36 -9.77 -9.69 -17.39
C GLU A 36 -9.62 -11.02 -18.15
N GLU A 37 -10.57 -11.36 -19.03
CA GLU A 37 -10.59 -12.63 -19.75
C GLU A 37 -9.30 -12.83 -20.58
N GLY A 38 -8.76 -14.05 -20.55
CA GLY A 38 -7.49 -14.42 -21.17
C GLY A 38 -6.27 -14.35 -20.24
N GLY A 39 -6.43 -13.86 -19.00
CA GLY A 39 -5.39 -13.90 -17.97
C GLY A 39 -5.04 -15.32 -17.53
N TYR A 40 -3.92 -15.48 -16.82
CA TYR A 40 -3.46 -16.81 -16.37
C TYR A 40 -4.37 -17.37 -15.27
N GLN A 41 -4.77 -16.54 -14.31
CA GLN A 41 -5.79 -16.85 -13.31
C GLN A 41 -6.77 -15.69 -13.17
N PRO A 42 -8.05 -15.96 -12.86
CA PRO A 42 -9.05 -14.91 -12.73
C PRO A 42 -8.82 -14.03 -11.49
N GLU A 43 -8.30 -14.61 -10.40
CA GLU A 43 -8.07 -13.94 -9.12
C GLU A 43 -6.74 -14.39 -8.48
N TYR A 44 -6.08 -13.42 -7.84
CA TYR A 44 -4.87 -13.59 -7.04
C TYR A 44 -5.09 -12.91 -5.69
N HIS A 45 -4.49 -13.46 -4.65
CA HIS A 45 -4.39 -12.77 -3.38
C HIS A 45 -3.29 -11.71 -3.46
N MET A 46 -3.57 -10.52 -2.95
CA MET A 46 -2.63 -9.42 -2.92
C MET A 46 -2.53 -8.84 -1.52
N ARG A 47 -1.29 -8.68 -1.05
CA ARG A 47 -0.91 -7.93 0.15
C ARG A 47 -0.10 -6.70 -0.26
N LEU A 48 -0.39 -5.55 0.36
CA LEU A 48 0.27 -4.29 0.08
C LEU A 48 0.62 -3.60 1.40
N GLU A 49 1.90 -3.32 1.61
CA GLU A 49 2.43 -2.63 2.79
C GLU A 49 2.95 -1.27 2.36
N LEU A 50 2.29 -0.18 2.81
CA LEU A 50 2.61 1.18 2.35
C LEU A 50 3.15 2.05 3.49
N LYS A 51 4.11 2.91 3.13
CA LYS A 51 4.61 4.04 3.93
C LYS A 51 4.41 5.33 3.14
N VAL A 52 4.07 6.42 3.83
CA VAL A 52 3.81 7.71 3.18
C VAL A 52 4.67 8.81 3.82
N LYS A 53 5.46 9.50 2.99
CA LYS A 53 6.25 10.68 3.40
C LYS A 53 5.92 11.86 2.50
N GLY A 54 5.08 12.77 2.99
CA GLY A 54 4.51 13.82 2.16
C GLY A 54 3.60 13.22 1.08
N THR A 55 3.90 13.47 -0.19
CA THR A 55 3.19 12.85 -1.33
C THR A 55 3.87 11.57 -1.82
N ALA A 56 5.09 11.28 -1.38
CA ALA A 56 5.79 10.06 -1.80
C ALA A 56 5.23 8.84 -1.06
N VAL A 57 4.99 7.77 -1.82
CA VAL A 57 4.56 6.47 -1.30
C VAL A 57 5.61 5.43 -1.65
N THR A 58 6.00 4.62 -0.67
CA THR A 58 6.88 3.46 -0.86
C THR A 58 6.32 2.26 -0.12
N GLY A 59 6.77 1.05 -0.45
CA GLY A 59 6.21 -0.13 0.16
C GLY A 59 6.65 -1.45 -0.47
N TYR A 60 5.86 -2.47 -0.21
CA TYR A 60 5.97 -3.78 -0.85
C TYR A 60 4.60 -4.26 -1.33
N ALA A 61 4.57 -4.86 -2.51
CA ALA A 61 3.44 -5.66 -2.99
C ALA A 61 3.82 -7.14 -2.97
N GLU A 62 2.91 -7.99 -2.53
CA GLU A 62 3.05 -9.43 -2.59
C GLU A 62 1.80 -9.99 -3.24
N VAL A 63 1.97 -10.78 -4.30
CA VAL A 63 0.89 -11.40 -5.06
C VAL A 63 1.10 -12.90 -5.07
N ASP A 64 0.07 -13.66 -4.72
CA ASP A 64 0.11 -15.11 -4.64
C ASP A 64 -1.16 -15.76 -5.23
N HIS A 65 -1.03 -17.00 -5.67
CA HIS A 65 -2.16 -17.85 -6.03
C HIS A 65 -1.98 -19.27 -5.43
N GLY A 66 -2.53 -19.48 -4.25
CA GLY A 66 -2.38 -20.73 -3.51
C GLY A 66 -1.07 -20.79 -2.71
N ASP A 67 -0.82 -21.92 -2.06
CA ASP A 67 0.13 -21.99 -0.94
C ASP A 67 1.61 -21.92 -1.33
N ASP A 68 1.96 -22.06 -2.62
CA ASP A 68 3.36 -22.25 -3.05
C ASP A 68 3.87 -21.30 -4.15
N VAL A 69 3.02 -20.47 -4.78
CA VAL A 69 3.46 -19.53 -5.83
C VAL A 69 3.21 -18.10 -5.39
N TYR A 70 4.30 -17.35 -5.19
CA TYR A 70 4.21 -15.94 -4.85
C TYR A 70 5.35 -15.12 -5.44
N ILE A 71 5.09 -13.83 -5.57
CA ILE A 71 6.10 -12.83 -5.89
C ILE A 71 5.91 -11.60 -5.02
N LYS A 72 7.02 -11.10 -4.51
CA LYS A 72 7.11 -9.89 -3.71
C LYS A 72 8.00 -8.88 -4.39
N THR A 73 7.49 -7.69 -4.61
CA THR A 73 8.20 -6.55 -5.19
C THR A 73 8.24 -5.39 -4.22
N ASP A 74 9.22 -4.51 -4.34
CA ASP A 74 9.05 -3.16 -3.82
C ASP A 74 8.04 -2.40 -4.69
N VAL A 75 7.37 -1.42 -4.10
CA VAL A 75 6.49 -0.50 -4.82
C VAL A 75 6.82 0.93 -4.46
N SER A 76 6.68 1.81 -5.43
CA SER A 76 6.83 3.25 -5.23
C SER A 76 5.81 4.04 -6.03
N GLY A 77 5.57 5.28 -5.61
CA GLY A 77 4.62 6.14 -6.30
C GLY A 77 4.24 7.37 -5.52
N THR A 78 3.02 7.86 -5.77
CA THR A 78 2.54 9.13 -5.23
C THR A 78 1.12 9.05 -4.68
N LEU A 79 0.86 9.85 -3.66
CA LEU A 79 -0.44 10.10 -3.07
C LEU A 79 -0.89 11.51 -3.41
N LYS A 80 -2.00 11.62 -4.14
CA LYS A 80 -2.66 12.86 -4.49
C LYS A 80 -3.94 13.03 -3.66
N ASP A 81 -4.17 14.25 -3.18
CA ASP A 81 -5.38 14.64 -2.43
C ASP A 81 -5.65 13.82 -1.16
N GLY A 82 -4.67 13.05 -0.69
CA GLY A 82 -4.78 12.17 0.48
C GLY A 82 -5.54 10.86 0.24
N PHE A 83 -6.06 10.61 -0.97
CA PHE A 83 -6.85 9.41 -1.26
C PHE A 83 -6.59 8.75 -2.61
N PHE A 84 -5.92 9.41 -3.56
CA PHE A 84 -5.64 8.85 -4.88
C PHE A 84 -4.18 8.40 -4.97
N LEU A 85 -3.95 7.10 -5.18
CA LEU A 85 -2.64 6.50 -5.29
C LEU A 85 -2.32 6.15 -6.73
N SER A 86 -1.13 6.54 -7.18
CA SER A 86 -0.48 5.99 -8.36
C SER A 86 0.76 5.23 -7.90
N LEU A 87 0.81 3.92 -8.10
CA LEU A 87 1.93 3.06 -7.68
C LEU A 87 2.49 2.28 -8.88
N THR A 88 3.75 1.88 -8.80
CA THR A 88 4.39 0.97 -9.76
C THR A 88 5.28 -0.01 -9.00
N ASP A 89 5.29 -1.26 -9.46
CA ASP A 89 6.22 -2.29 -9.00
C ASP A 89 7.66 -1.90 -9.37
N GLY A 90 8.59 -2.16 -8.46
CA GLY A 90 10.02 -2.04 -8.66
C GLY A 90 10.68 -3.41 -8.89
N LEU A 91 11.74 -3.66 -8.15
CA LEU A 91 12.51 -4.89 -8.18
C LEU A 91 11.77 -6.04 -7.48
N VAL A 92 12.01 -7.26 -7.95
CA VAL A 92 11.61 -8.46 -7.21
C VAL A 92 12.52 -8.62 -5.99
N ILE A 93 11.89 -8.65 -4.82
CA ILE A 93 12.55 -8.79 -3.52
C ILE A 93 12.60 -10.26 -3.11
N ASN A 94 11.55 -11.02 -3.43
CA ASN A 94 11.45 -12.45 -3.13
C ASN A 94 10.42 -13.11 -4.05
N GLN A 95 10.60 -14.37 -4.39
CA GLN A 95 9.65 -15.14 -5.21
C GLN A 95 9.79 -16.64 -4.95
N LYS A 96 8.71 -17.38 -5.22
CA LYS A 96 8.70 -18.85 -5.23
C LYS A 96 7.93 -19.35 -6.45
N ASP A 97 8.51 -20.34 -7.12
CA ASP A 97 7.91 -21.17 -8.19
C ASP A 97 7.25 -20.38 -9.34
N LEU A 98 7.97 -19.42 -9.93
CA LEU A 98 7.60 -18.76 -11.19
C LEU A 98 8.16 -19.49 -12.43
N ILE A 99 8.28 -20.82 -12.37
CA ILE A 99 8.81 -21.59 -13.50
C ILE A 99 7.82 -21.45 -14.67
N ASP A 100 8.31 -20.92 -15.79
CA ASP A 100 7.62 -20.70 -17.06
C ASP A 100 6.57 -19.56 -17.13
N GLN A 101 6.54 -18.66 -16.13
CA GLN A 101 5.64 -17.49 -16.13
C GLN A 101 6.44 -16.19 -16.12
N GLU A 102 6.23 -15.36 -17.14
CA GLU A 102 6.87 -14.05 -17.15
C GLU A 102 6.19 -13.10 -16.15
N TYR A 103 6.98 -12.53 -15.24
CA TYR A 103 6.43 -11.58 -14.27
C TYR A 103 5.98 -10.30 -14.95
N CYS A 104 4.72 -9.97 -14.74
CA CYS A 104 4.18 -8.68 -15.15
C CYS A 104 4.53 -7.59 -14.14
N THR A 105 5.35 -6.60 -14.55
CA THR A 105 5.59 -5.38 -13.78
C THR A 105 4.36 -4.49 -13.84
N LYS A 106 3.73 -4.23 -12.68
CA LYS A 106 2.41 -3.59 -12.62
C LYS A 106 2.50 -2.11 -12.28
N SER A 107 1.57 -1.35 -12.82
CA SER A 107 1.22 0.01 -12.39
C SER A 107 -0.24 0.04 -11.93
N TYR A 108 -0.49 0.72 -10.83
CA TYR A 108 -1.78 0.77 -10.15
C TYR A 108 -2.31 2.19 -10.07
N GLN A 109 -3.62 2.33 -10.21
CA GLN A 109 -4.36 3.55 -9.88
C GLN A 109 -5.44 3.18 -8.87
N LEU A 110 -5.21 3.49 -7.60
CA LEU A 110 -6.05 3.07 -6.48
C LEU A 110 -6.67 4.29 -5.79
N VAL A 111 -7.88 4.12 -5.27
CA VAL A 111 -8.60 5.13 -4.51
C VAL A 111 -8.91 4.58 -3.12
N LEU A 112 -8.53 5.34 -2.10
CA LEU A 112 -8.96 5.12 -0.73
C LEU A 112 -10.46 5.43 -0.61
N LYS A 113 -11.25 4.42 -0.24
CA LYS A 113 -12.69 4.54 -0.01
C LYS A 113 -13.05 4.02 1.37
N LYS A 114 -13.96 4.73 2.04
CA LYS A 114 -14.61 4.28 3.27
C LYS A 114 -15.97 3.69 2.95
N SER A 115 -16.29 2.53 3.51
CA SER A 115 -17.61 1.91 3.43
C SER A 115 -17.97 1.40 4.83
N GLY A 116 -18.90 2.09 5.50
CA GLY A 116 -19.17 1.89 6.93
C GLY A 116 -17.92 2.14 7.78
N ASN A 117 -17.55 1.18 8.64
CA ASN A 117 -16.34 1.22 9.46
C ASN A 117 -15.10 0.57 8.79
N ARG A 118 -15.13 0.38 7.46
CA ARG A 118 -14.03 -0.30 6.76
C ARG A 118 -13.42 0.64 5.71
N LEU A 119 -12.09 0.60 5.63
CA LEU A 119 -11.32 1.28 4.59
C LEU A 119 -10.89 0.28 3.52
N TYR A 120 -10.91 0.74 2.28
CA TYR A 120 -10.56 -0.03 1.10
C TYR A 120 -9.65 0.78 0.17
N LEU A 121 -8.69 0.11 -0.45
CA LEU A 121 -8.05 0.60 -1.67
C LEU A 121 -8.71 -0.12 -2.85
N LYS A 122 -9.29 0.65 -3.77
CA LYS A 122 -9.98 0.10 -4.95
C LYS A 122 -9.50 0.77 -6.22
N GLY A 123 -9.29 0.00 -7.27
CA GLY A 123 -8.86 0.58 -8.52
C GLY A 123 -8.54 -0.43 -9.60
N ARG A 124 -7.68 -0.01 -10.53
CA ARG A 124 -7.22 -0.80 -11.66
C ARG A 124 -5.72 -0.98 -11.62
N TRP A 125 -5.25 -2.04 -12.26
CA TRP A 125 -3.85 -2.24 -12.57
C TRP A 125 -3.69 -2.58 -14.04
N LYS A 126 -2.51 -2.28 -14.57
CA LYS A 126 -2.01 -2.69 -15.89
C LYS A 126 -0.54 -3.06 -15.74
N GLY A 127 0.04 -3.75 -16.70
CA GLY A 127 1.47 -4.01 -16.64
C GLY A 127 2.06 -4.49 -17.95
N VAL A 128 3.36 -4.75 -17.92
CA VAL A 128 4.15 -5.23 -19.06
C VAL A 128 5.07 -6.37 -18.63
N ALA A 129 5.27 -7.33 -19.52
CA ALA A 129 6.20 -8.44 -19.40
C ALA A 129 6.99 -8.51 -20.74
N SER A 130 8.32 -8.33 -20.70
CA SER A 130 9.22 -8.26 -21.87
C SER A 130 8.60 -7.52 -23.05
N GLU A 131 8.19 -6.27 -22.79
CA GLU A 131 7.57 -5.35 -23.77
C GLU A 131 6.14 -5.70 -24.21
N ASN A 132 5.62 -6.87 -23.85
CA ASN A 132 4.24 -7.25 -24.12
C ASN A 132 3.30 -6.73 -23.02
N PRO A 133 2.16 -6.11 -23.37
CA PRO A 133 1.18 -5.70 -22.39
C PRO A 133 0.53 -6.92 -21.73
N CYS A 134 0.49 -6.93 -20.40
CA CYS A 134 -0.27 -7.92 -19.66
C CYS A 134 -1.76 -7.56 -19.67
N ILE A 135 -2.60 -8.57 -19.51
CA ILE A 135 -4.04 -8.38 -19.36
C ILE A 135 -4.30 -7.63 -18.05
N PRO A 136 -4.95 -6.45 -18.11
CA PRO A 136 -5.18 -5.62 -16.94
C PRO A 136 -6.28 -6.20 -16.05
N GLY A 137 -6.51 -5.56 -14.92
CA GLY A 137 -7.65 -5.91 -14.09
C GLY A 137 -7.89 -4.98 -12.93
N LYS A 138 -8.54 -5.49 -11.90
CA LYS A 138 -9.00 -4.71 -10.74
C LYS A 138 -8.21 -5.09 -9.50
N VAL A 139 -8.10 -4.13 -8.59
CA VAL A 139 -7.54 -4.33 -7.25
C VAL A 139 -8.58 -3.88 -6.24
N ILE A 140 -8.88 -4.75 -5.27
CA ILE A 140 -9.77 -4.47 -4.15
C ILE A 140 -9.10 -4.99 -2.88
N LEU A 141 -8.51 -4.08 -2.11
CA LEU A 141 -7.85 -4.39 -0.86
C LEU A 141 -8.60 -3.76 0.30
N LYS A 142 -8.68 -4.47 1.42
CA LYS A 142 -9.22 -3.99 2.68
C LYS A 142 -8.07 -3.69 3.63
N ARG A 143 -8.21 -2.65 4.44
CA ARG A 143 -7.20 -2.35 5.47
C ARG A 143 -7.14 -3.49 6.49
N LYS A 144 -5.93 -3.98 6.75
CA LYS A 144 -5.68 -4.95 7.82
C LYS A 144 -5.60 -4.19 9.14
N MET A 145 -6.37 -4.63 10.12
CA MET A 145 -6.24 -4.11 11.48
C MET A 145 -4.93 -4.66 12.05
N LYS A 146 -4.07 -3.79 12.58
CA LYS A 146 -2.94 -4.25 13.39
C LYS A 146 -3.53 -5.06 14.54
N ARG A 147 -3.18 -6.34 14.66
CA ARG A 147 -3.47 -7.09 15.89
C ARG A 147 -2.58 -6.48 16.98
N ALA A 148 -3.20 -6.11 18.10
CA ALA A 148 -2.52 -5.63 19.29
C ALA A 148 -1.72 -6.75 19.96
#